data_AF-A0A2V7SGN4-F1
#
_entry.id   AF-A0A2V7SGN4-F1
#
_cell.length_a   1.000
_cell.length_b   1.000
_cell.length_c   1.000
_cell.angle_alpha   90.00
_cell.angle_beta   90.00
_cell.angle_gamma   90.00
#
_symmetry.space_group_name_H-M   'P 1'
#
loop_
_entity.id
_entity.type
_entity.pdbx_description
1 polymer ?
#
loop_
_entity_poly.entity_id
_entity_poly.type
_entity_poly.pdbx_seq_one_letter_code
_entity_poly.pdbx_strand_id
1 'polypeptide(L)'
;MGPSGPGKSTLMNLIGCLDTPTGGEYWLNGQKVSDLADDELARIRNKEIGFVFQTFNLLLLADEPTGNLDSTTSQEIMQVFADLHAQGQTVVMVTHEADIAARAARVVTVRDGLVATDQQRAA
;
A
#
# COMPACT_ATOMS: atom_id res chain seq x y z
N MET A 1 -19.35 -3.84 -3.27
CA MET A 1 -18.68 -3.86 -4.59
C MET A 1 -18.97 -2.55 -5.28
N GLY A 2 -17.98 -1.68 -5.34
CA GLY A 2 -18.00 -0.39 -6.03
C GLY A 2 -16.55 -0.07 -6.44
N PRO A 3 -16.32 0.82 -7.42
CA PRO A 3 -14.96 1.22 -7.82
C PRO A 3 -14.17 1.70 -6.59
N SER A 4 -12.83 1.67 -6.63
CA SER A 4 -11.96 2.00 -5.49
C SER A 4 -12.52 3.18 -4.68
N GLY A 5 -13.20 2.85 -3.57
CA GLY A 5 -14.03 3.79 -2.81
C GLY A 5 -13.20 4.77 -1.97
N PRO A 6 -13.83 5.84 -1.47
CA PRO A 6 -13.18 7.02 -0.92
C PRO A 6 -12.37 6.65 0.34
N GLY A 7 -11.07 6.39 0.16
CA GLY A 7 -10.16 6.19 1.29
C GLY A 7 -9.03 5.19 1.07
N LYS A 8 -9.17 4.14 0.23
CA LYS A 8 -8.06 3.17 0.05
C LYS A 8 -6.88 3.78 -0.71
N SER A 9 -7.15 4.40 -1.86
CA SER A 9 -6.14 5.11 -2.64
C SER A 9 -5.60 6.32 -1.89
N THR A 10 -6.46 7.06 -1.18
CA THR A 10 -6.04 8.17 -0.31
C THR A 10 -5.09 7.69 0.78
N LEU A 11 -5.42 6.58 1.46
CA LEU A 11 -4.55 6.00 2.48
C LEU A 11 -3.21 5.55 1.87
N MET A 12 -3.22 4.95 0.69
CA MET A 12 -1.98 4.58 -0.01
C MET A 12 -1.13 5.79 -0.38
N ASN A 13 -1.75 6.87 -0.84
CA ASN A 13 -1.02 8.12 -1.12
C ASN A 13 -0.41 8.71 0.15
N LEU A 14 -1.15 8.70 1.26
CA LEU A 14 -0.65 9.17 2.55
C LEU A 14 0.53 8.33 3.04
N ILE A 15 0.40 6.99 3.04
CA ILE A 15 1.49 6.07 3.39
C ILE A 15 2.70 6.29 2.47
N GLY A 16 2.43 6.48 1.18
CA GLY A 16 3.40 6.80 0.14
C GLY A 16 4.03 8.19 0.23
N CYS A 17 3.65 9.03 1.20
CA CYS A 17 4.09 10.43 1.29
C CYS A 17 3.80 11.24 0.02
N LEU A 18 2.75 10.91 -0.73
CA LEU A 18 2.34 11.61 -1.95
C LEU A 18 1.21 12.59 -1.72
N ASP A 19 0.48 12.38 -0.62
CA ASP A 19 -0.41 13.36 -0.02
C ASP A 19 0.03 13.59 1.44
N THR A 20 -0.37 14.72 2.00
CA THR A 20 -0.16 15.06 3.42
C THR A 20 -1.52 15.04 4.13
N PRO A 21 -1.62 14.48 5.36
CA PRO A 21 -2.89 14.45 6.05
C PRO A 21 -3.37 15.87 6.40
N THR A 22 -4.67 16.13 6.27
CA THR A 22 -5.26 17.42 6.70
C THR A 22 -5.19 17.63 8.22
N GLY A 23 -5.04 16.54 8.99
CA GLY A 23 -4.82 16.58 10.43
C GLY A 23 -4.37 15.22 10.97
N GLY A 24 -3.87 15.20 12.20
CA GLY A 24 -3.21 14.03 12.78
C GLY A 24 -1.71 14.00 12.48
N GLU A 25 -1.08 12.87 12.79
CA GLU A 25 0.37 12.72 12.63
C GLU A 25 0.68 11.46 11.83
N TYR A 26 1.65 11.57 10.93
CA TYR A 26 2.22 10.43 10.23
C TYR A 26 3.72 10.34 10.53
N TRP A 27 4.13 9.18 11.00
CA TRP A 27 5.51 8.85 11.35
C TRP A 27 6.00 7.70 10.45
N LEU A 28 7.09 7.93 9.73
CA LEU A 28 7.77 6.93 8.92
C LEU A 28 9.19 6.75 9.46
N ASN A 29 9.56 5.51 9.81
CA ASN A 29 10.88 5.17 10.36
C ASN A 29 11.32 6.05 11.56
N GLY A 30 10.36 6.47 12.39
CA GLY A 30 10.61 7.34 13.55
C GLY A 30 10.72 8.84 13.24
N GLN A 31 10.61 9.24 11.96
CA GLN A 31 10.53 10.62 11.53
C GLN A 31 9.07 11.04 11.33
N LYS A 32 8.66 12.16 11.92
CA LYS A 32 7.35 12.76 11.66
C LYS A 32 7.35 13.41 10.28
N VAL A 33 6.66 12.79 9.33
CA VAL A 33 6.65 13.24 7.93
C VAL A 33 5.49 14.18 7.62
N SER A 34 4.44 14.21 8.46
CA SER A 34 3.29 15.11 8.27
C SER A 34 3.62 16.60 8.36
N ASP A 35 4.78 16.95 8.92
CA ASP A 35 5.21 18.35 9.14
C ASP A 35 6.27 18.79 8.10
N LEU A 36 6.64 17.92 7.17
CA LEU A 36 7.70 18.15 6.19
C LEU A 36 7.19 18.87 4.94
N ALA A 37 8.08 19.60 4.28
CA ALA A 37 7.79 20.19 2.98
C ALA A 37 7.83 19.15 1.84
N ASP A 38 7.18 19.46 0.72
CA ASP A 38 7.07 18.56 -0.45
C ASP A 38 8.43 18.05 -0.98
N ASP A 39 9.46 18.89 -0.96
CA ASP A 39 10.82 18.53 -1.39
C ASP A 39 11.48 17.48 -0.47
N GLU A 40 11.19 17.56 0.84
CA GLU A 40 11.68 16.59 1.82
C GLU A 40 10.92 15.27 1.69
N LEU A 41 9.60 15.33 1.51
CA LEU A 41 8.79 14.15 1.19
C LEU A 41 9.27 13.48 -0.09
N ALA A 42 9.63 14.24 -1.13
CA ALA A 42 10.19 13.69 -2.37
C ALA A 42 11.51 12.93 -2.13
N ARG A 43 12.38 13.45 -1.26
CA ARG A 43 13.63 12.77 -0.89
C ARG A 43 13.36 11.48 -0.14
N ILE A 44 12.38 11.46 0.76
CA ILE A 44 11.97 10.26 1.50
C ILE A 44 11.43 9.23 0.52
N ARG A 45 10.49 9.59 -0.36
CA ARG A 45 9.93 8.69 -1.37
C ARG A 45 11.04 8.02 -2.19
N ASN A 46 11.98 8.80 -2.70
CA ASN A 46 13.08 8.29 -3.52
C ASN A 46 14.05 7.36 -2.78
N LYS A 47 14.10 7.39 -1.45
CA LYS A 47 15.03 6.58 -0.64
C LYS A 47 14.38 5.40 0.05
N GLU A 48 13.12 5.54 0.46
CA GLU A 48 12.48 4.64 1.41
C GLU A 48 11.24 3.95 0.84
N ILE A 49 10.65 4.47 -0.25
CA ILE A 49 9.36 3.99 -0.74
C ILE A 49 9.48 3.55 -2.20
N GLY A 50 9.42 2.24 -2.40
CA GLY A 50 9.16 1.64 -3.71
C GLY A 50 7.66 1.48 -3.93
N PHE A 51 7.21 1.73 -5.14
CA PHE A 51 5.81 1.56 -5.51
C PHE A 51 5.64 0.67 -6.74
N VAL A 52 4.56 -0.11 -6.75
CA VAL A 52 4.23 -1.02 -7.86
C VAL A 52 2.74 -0.89 -8.19
N PHE A 53 2.45 -0.45 -9.41
CA PHE A 53 1.08 -0.35 -9.90
C PHE A 53 0.68 -1.49 -10.83
N GLN A 54 -0.61 -1.73 -10.90
CA GLN A 54 -1.22 -2.58 -11.93
C GLN A 54 -1.13 -2.00 -13.34
N THR A 55 -1.25 -0.67 -13.48
CA THR A 55 -1.48 -0.06 -14.79
C THR A 55 -0.16 0.08 -15.53
N PHE A 56 0.03 -0.74 -16.57
CA PHE A 56 1.05 -0.54 -17.59
C PHE A 56 0.92 0.85 -18.21
N ASN A 57 1.62 1.84 -17.65
CA ASN A 57 2.29 2.96 -18.28
C ASN A 57 2.77 3.95 -17.20
N LEU A 58 4.08 3.88 -16.88
CA LEU A 58 4.94 4.94 -16.34
C LEU A 58 4.35 5.87 -15.26
N LEU A 59 4.50 5.47 -14.00
CA LEU A 59 4.97 6.23 -12.81
C LEU A 59 4.73 5.33 -11.59
N LEU A 60 5.18 5.68 -10.38
CA LEU A 60 5.25 4.77 -9.21
C LEU A 60 4.32 5.21 -8.04
N LEU A 61 3.33 4.36 -7.70
CA LEU A 61 2.34 4.33 -6.59
C LEU A 61 1.75 2.88 -6.59
N ALA A 62 0.98 2.40 -5.62
CA ALA A 62 0.46 1.01 -5.66
C ALA A 62 -0.99 0.95 -5.20
N ASP A 63 -1.93 0.73 -6.12
CA ASP A 63 -3.35 0.51 -5.82
C ASP A 63 -3.83 -0.68 -6.67
N GLU A 64 -4.34 -1.73 -6.01
CA GLU A 64 -4.92 -2.93 -6.63
C GLU A 64 -4.07 -3.57 -7.74
N PRO A 65 -2.93 -4.25 -7.46
CA PRO A 65 -2.02 -4.77 -8.49
C PRO A 65 -2.51 -6.02 -9.23
N THR A 66 -3.58 -6.68 -8.79
CA THR A 66 -4.02 -8.00 -9.29
C THR A 66 -5.35 -8.03 -10.06
N GLY A 67 -6.22 -7.04 -9.90
CA GLY A 67 -7.55 -6.95 -10.51
C GLY A 67 -7.65 -6.90 -12.04
N ASN A 68 -6.53 -6.81 -12.80
CA ASN A 68 -6.50 -6.95 -14.28
C ASN A 68 -5.54 -8.05 -14.77
N LEU A 69 -4.95 -8.83 -13.88
CA LEU A 69 -4.01 -9.89 -14.23
C LEU A 69 -4.74 -11.23 -14.30
N ASP A 70 -4.28 -12.12 -15.17
CA ASP A 70 -4.75 -13.50 -15.09
C ASP A 70 -4.29 -14.15 -13.78
N SER A 71 -5.00 -15.21 -13.36
CA SER A 71 -4.76 -15.86 -12.06
C SER A 71 -3.34 -16.41 -11.91
N THR A 72 -2.64 -16.68 -13.01
CA THR A 72 -1.27 -17.19 -13.00
C THR A 72 -0.28 -16.07 -12.74
N THR A 73 -0.41 -14.95 -13.45
CA THR A 73 0.45 -13.78 -13.29
C THR A 73 0.29 -13.15 -11.90
N SER A 74 -0.94 -13.09 -11.38
CA SER A 74 -1.19 -12.65 -9.99
C SER A 74 -0.46 -13.51 -8.96
N GLN A 75 -0.34 -14.83 -9.18
CA GLN A 75 0.40 -15.71 -8.28
C GLN A 75 1.91 -15.46 -8.32
N GLU A 76 2.47 -15.25 -9.51
CA GLU A 76 3.90 -14.95 -9.68
C GLU A 76 4.28 -13.64 -8.98
N ILE A 77 3.47 -12.58 -9.15
CA ILE A 77 3.69 -11.30 -8.47
C ILE A 77 3.57 -11.46 -6.95
N MET A 78 2.58 -12.21 -6.48
CA MET A 78 2.45 -12.47 -5.04
C MET A 78 3.62 -13.26 -4.48
N GLN A 79 4.25 -14.14 -5.28
CA GLN A 79 5.47 -14.81 -4.88
C GLN A 79 6.65 -13.84 -4.75
N VAL A 80 6.81 -12.91 -5.71
CA VAL A 80 7.83 -11.86 -5.63
C VAL A 80 7.65 -11.01 -4.37
N PHE A 81 6.43 -10.61 -4.04
CA PHE A 81 6.16 -9.86 -2.81
C PHE A 81 6.42 -10.67 -1.54
N ALA A 82 6.11 -11.97 -1.54
CA ALA A 82 6.43 -12.84 -0.42
C ALA A 82 7.95 -12.97 -0.22
N ASP A 83 8.72 -13.09 -1.30
CA ASP A 83 10.18 -13.19 -1.24
C ASP A 83 10.83 -11.88 -0.76
N LEU A 84 10.34 -10.73 -1.23
CA LEU A 84 10.77 -9.41 -0.74
C LEU A 84 10.46 -9.25 0.75
N HIS A 85 9.27 -9.68 1.18
CA HIS A 85 8.90 -9.65 2.58
C HIS A 85 9.79 -10.54 3.45
N ALA A 86 10.11 -11.74 2.98
CA ALA A 86 11.04 -12.66 3.64
C ALA A 86 12.47 -12.08 3.76
N GLN A 87 12.86 -11.18 2.85
CA GLN A 87 14.12 -10.42 2.91
C GLN A 87 14.06 -9.20 3.86
N GLY A 88 12.95 -9.00 4.56
CA GLY A 88 12.76 -7.91 5.52
C GLY A 88 12.19 -6.62 4.93
N GLN A 89 11.80 -6.61 3.64
CA GLN A 89 11.09 -5.47 3.07
C GLN A 89 9.64 -5.43 3.59
N THR A 90 9.16 -4.25 3.95
CA THR A 90 7.75 -4.09 4.30
C THR A 90 6.95 -3.89 3.01
N VAL A 91 5.99 -4.78 2.75
CA VAL A 91 5.10 -4.69 1.58
C VAL A 91 3.71 -4.30 2.07
N VAL A 92 3.21 -3.16 1.57
CA VAL A 92 1.83 -2.73 1.74
C VAL A 92 1.14 -2.79 0.39
N MET A 93 0.01 -3.46 0.32
CA MET A 93 -0.75 -3.66 -0.91
C MET A 93 -2.23 -3.44 -0.63
N VAL A 94 -2.92 -2.79 -1.56
CA VAL A 94 -4.39 -2.71 -1.60
C VAL A 94 -4.88 -3.72 -2.61
N THR A 95 -5.91 -4.47 -2.27
CA THR A 95 -6.60 -5.37 -3.19
C THR A 95 -8.07 -5.46 -2.82
N HIS A 96 -8.93 -5.73 -3.81
CA HIS A 96 -10.33 -6.08 -3.59
C HIS A 96 -10.55 -7.61 -3.65
N GLU A 97 -9.50 -8.39 -3.93
CA GLU A 97 -9.54 -9.83 -4.09
C GLU A 97 -9.24 -10.54 -2.75
N ALA A 98 -10.20 -11.33 -2.28
CA ALA A 98 -10.14 -11.95 -0.96
C ALA A 98 -9.04 -13.01 -0.85
N ASP A 99 -8.76 -13.73 -1.93
CA ASP A 99 -7.71 -14.75 -2.02
C ASP A 99 -6.29 -14.13 -2.00
N ILE A 100 -6.12 -12.96 -2.63
CA ILE A 100 -4.87 -12.18 -2.56
C ILE A 100 -4.67 -11.62 -1.14
N ALA A 101 -5.70 -11.00 -0.56
CA ALA A 101 -5.66 -10.53 0.83
C ALA A 101 -5.36 -11.67 1.81
N ALA A 102 -5.92 -12.86 1.56
CA ALA A 102 -5.68 -14.07 2.34
C ALA A 102 -4.27 -14.64 2.20
N ARG A 103 -3.34 -14.01 1.49
CA ARG A 103 -1.91 -14.36 1.50
C ARG A 103 -1.08 -13.44 2.39
N ALA A 104 -1.61 -12.27 2.77
CA ALA A 104 -0.90 -11.30 3.59
C ALA A 104 -0.79 -11.72 5.06
N ALA A 105 0.28 -11.29 5.73
CA ALA A 105 0.48 -11.50 7.17
C ALA A 105 -0.50 -10.69 8.04
N ARG A 106 -1.02 -9.56 7.53
CA ARG A 106 -2.01 -8.72 8.18
C ARG A 106 -2.97 -8.15 7.14
N VAL A 107 -4.26 -8.12 7.47
CA VAL A 107 -5.32 -7.58 6.61
C VAL A 107 -6.08 -6.50 7.36
N VAL A 108 -6.04 -5.28 6.84
CA VAL A 108 -6.78 -4.13 7.35
C VAL A 108 -7.90 -3.79 6.38
N THR A 109 -9.14 -3.81 6.84
CA THR A 109 -10.29 -3.40 6.03
C THR A 109 -10.63 -1.95 6.34
N VAL A 110 -10.67 -1.11 5.32
CA VAL A 110 -11.08 0.30 5.43
C VAL A 110 -12.48 0.46 4.83
N ARG A 111 -13.36 1.14 5.56
CA ARG A 111 -14.73 1.45 5.14
C ARG A 111 -15.08 2.87 5.57
N ASP A 112 -15.58 3.67 4.62
CA ASP A 112 -16.00 5.05 4.86
C ASP A 112 -14.90 5.90 5.55
N GLY A 113 -13.65 5.73 5.11
CA GLY A 113 -12.47 6.42 5.65
C GLY A 113 -11.95 5.91 7.01
N LEU A 114 -12.58 4.88 7.58
CA LEU A 114 -12.24 4.34 8.90
C LEU A 114 -11.73 2.91 8.81
N VAL A 115 -10.84 2.52 9.71
CA VAL A 115 -10.45 1.12 9.89
C VAL A 115 -11.64 0.35 10.48
N ALA A 116 -12.22 -0.55 9.70
CA ALA A 116 -13.35 -1.37 10.10
C ALA A 116 -12.88 -2.67 10.77
N THR A 117 -11.82 -3.29 10.25
CA THR A 117 -11.24 -4.50 10.83
C THR A 117 -9.73 -4.48 10.69
N ASP A 118 -9.05 -5.13 11.62
CA ASP A 118 -7.61 -5.32 11.59
C ASP A 118 -7.31 -6.74 12.08
N GLN A 119 -6.80 -7.57 11.18
CA GLN A 119 -6.55 -8.98 11.43
C GLN A 119 -5.10 -9.29 11.16
N GLN A 120 -4.36 -9.65 12.20
CA GLN A 120 -2.99 -10.13 12.08
C GLN A 120 -2.98 -11.65 12.17
N ARG A 121 -2.26 -12.32 11.27
CA ARG A 121 -2.05 -13.76 11.37
C ARG A 121 -0.97 -14.04 12.38
N ALA A 122 -1.19 -15.08 13.18
CA ALA A 122 -0.12 -15.67 13.99
C ALA A 122 0.94 -16.24 13.04
N ALA A 123 2.21 -15.89 13.28
CA ALA A 123 3.36 -16.40 12.55
C ALA A 123 3.54 -17.91 12.76
#